data_AF-A0ABD6C4D8-F1
#
_entry.id   AF-A0ABD6C4D8-F1
#
_cell.length_a   1.000
_cell.length_b   1.000
_cell.length_c   1.000
_cell.angle_alpha   90.00
_cell.angle_beta   90.00
_cell.angle_gamma   90.00
#
_symmetry.space_group_name_H-M   'P 1'
#
loop_
_entity.id
_entity.type
_entity.pdbx_description
1 polymer ?
#
loop_
_entity_poly.entity_id
_entity_poly.type
_entity_poly.pdbx_seq_one_letter_code
_entity_poly.pdbx_strand_id
1 'polypeptide(L)'
;MNSVRSRLLADGPRGESPAERRHRTLTELKRTVRHHPAVDVAAGVTADDGRFRELEVTFDPRILDVDAEQANLRIEWRPRPDPSESAYFVFHYYDSTGRDFGWHREPNPHVDRLEHVQERDAPDAEYEYETAFFESQSPVDLCWDILGRIEQRV
;
A
#
# COMPACT_ATOMS: atom_id res chain seq x y z
N MET A 1 15.78 33.11 15.66
CA MET A 1 14.87 32.22 16.42
C MET A 1 14.27 31.24 15.43
N ASN A 2 14.80 30.02 15.41
CA ASN A 2 14.40 28.98 14.46
C ASN A 2 13.00 28.46 14.79
N SER A 3 12.02 28.81 13.97
CA SER A 3 10.76 28.08 13.91
C SER A 3 11.05 26.74 13.25
N VAL A 4 11.22 25.71 14.08
CA VAL A 4 11.23 24.32 13.65
C VAL A 4 9.86 24.09 13.02
N ARG A 5 9.80 24.16 11.68
CA ARG A 5 8.73 23.51 10.92
C ARG A 5 8.69 22.10 11.46
N SER A 6 7.63 21.80 12.22
CA SER A 6 7.30 20.45 12.67
C SER A 6 7.46 19.55 11.46
N ARG A 7 8.57 18.80 11.43
CA ARG A 7 8.71 17.66 10.54
C ARG A 7 7.65 16.72 11.08
N LEU A 8 6.45 16.79 10.51
CA LEU A 8 5.39 15.82 10.73
C LEU A 8 6.09 14.47 10.64
N LEU A 9 6.17 13.76 11.77
CA LEU A 9 6.52 12.36 11.74
C LEU A 9 5.47 11.77 10.79
N ALA A 10 5.90 11.22 9.66
CA ALA A 10 5.03 10.61 8.65
C ALA A 10 4.06 9.55 9.24
N ASP A 11 4.29 9.10 10.49
CA ASP A 11 3.45 8.13 11.20
C ASP A 11 2.77 8.67 12.49
N GLY A 12 2.66 9.98 12.69
CA GLY A 12 1.76 10.56 13.72
C GLY A 12 2.43 11.02 15.03
N PRO A 13 1.64 11.48 16.02
CA PRO A 13 2.14 12.14 17.22
C PRO A 13 2.87 11.17 18.18
N ARG A 14 3.73 11.73 19.04
CA ARG A 14 4.36 10.96 20.13
C ARG A 14 3.28 10.40 21.06
N GLY A 15 3.45 9.16 21.52
CA GLY A 15 2.58 8.51 22.51
C GLY A 15 1.62 7.46 21.96
N GLU A 16 1.43 7.37 20.64
CA GLU A 16 0.69 6.28 20.00
C GLU A 16 1.53 4.99 19.97
N SER A 17 0.89 3.85 20.19
CA SER A 17 1.46 2.53 19.92
C SER A 17 1.60 2.27 18.42
N PRO A 18 2.44 1.31 17.98
CA PRO A 18 2.49 0.92 16.56
C PRO A 18 1.13 0.50 15.97
N ALA A 19 0.26 -0.14 16.77
CA ALA A 19 -1.07 -0.54 16.32
C ALA A 19 -1.99 0.68 16.06
N GLU A 20 -1.90 1.71 16.90
CA GLU A 20 -2.67 2.95 16.73
C GLU A 20 -2.17 3.75 15.52
N ARG A 21 -0.85 3.87 15.36
CA ARG A 21 -0.25 4.53 14.18
C ARG A 21 -0.67 3.83 12.89
N ARG A 22 -0.59 2.49 12.84
CA ARG A 22 -1.06 1.69 11.70
C ARG A 22 -2.54 1.96 11.42
N HIS A 23 -3.39 1.87 12.43
CA HIS A 23 -4.83 2.06 12.25
C HIS A 23 -5.18 3.44 11.71
N ARG A 24 -4.52 4.48 12.24
CA ARG A 24 -4.69 5.86 11.76
C ARG A 24 -4.25 5.99 10.30
N THR A 25 -3.06 5.50 9.96
CA THR A 25 -2.56 5.53 8.56
C THR A 25 -3.46 4.75 7.61
N LEU A 26 -3.89 3.53 7.96
CA LEU A 26 -4.82 2.75 7.13
C LEU A 26 -6.20 3.44 7.02
N THR A 27 -6.64 4.16 8.05
CA THR A 27 -7.88 4.96 7.96
C THR A 27 -7.73 6.13 6.98
N GLU A 28 -6.57 6.78 6.96
CA GLU A 28 -6.24 7.83 5.99
C GLU A 28 -6.12 7.27 4.56
N LEU A 29 -5.44 6.14 4.38
CA LEU A 29 -5.34 5.44 3.10
C LEU A 29 -6.71 4.99 2.59
N LYS A 30 -7.57 4.44 3.46
CA LYS A 30 -8.95 4.06 3.12
C LYS A 30 -9.77 5.24 2.60
N ARG A 31 -9.60 6.43 3.17
CA ARG A 31 -10.25 7.65 2.66
C ARG A 31 -9.65 8.06 1.31
N THR A 32 -8.34 7.96 1.18
CA THR A 32 -7.59 8.31 -0.03
C THR A 32 -8.02 7.45 -1.23
N VAL A 33 -7.99 6.12 -1.10
CA VAL A 33 -8.36 5.21 -2.21
C VAL A 33 -9.79 5.40 -2.67
N ARG A 34 -10.71 5.79 -1.78
CA ARG A 34 -12.13 6.06 -2.13
C ARG A 34 -12.32 7.27 -3.05
N HIS A 35 -11.29 8.10 -3.22
CA HIS A 35 -11.32 9.19 -4.20
C HIS A 35 -10.94 8.73 -5.61
N HIS A 36 -10.44 7.50 -5.77
CA HIS A 36 -10.13 6.94 -7.08
C HIS A 36 -11.41 6.51 -7.80
N PRO A 37 -11.63 6.91 -9.07
CA PRO A 37 -12.87 6.63 -9.79
C PRO A 37 -13.21 5.14 -9.92
N ALA A 38 -12.18 4.30 -10.07
CA ALA A 38 -12.37 2.85 -10.21
C ALA A 38 -12.67 2.12 -8.90
N VAL A 39 -12.60 2.76 -7.72
CA VAL A 39 -12.79 2.06 -6.44
C VAL A 39 -14.28 1.94 -6.10
N ASP A 40 -14.78 0.70 -6.07
CA ASP A 40 -16.15 0.37 -5.65
C ASP A 40 -16.27 0.25 -4.13
N VAL A 41 -15.34 -0.52 -3.53
CA VAL A 41 -15.33 -0.82 -2.11
C VAL A 41 -13.93 -0.60 -1.56
N ALA A 42 -13.84 0.05 -0.40
CA ALA A 42 -12.65 0.02 0.43
C ALA A 42 -13.07 -0.35 1.85
N ALA A 43 -12.62 -1.52 2.30
CA ALA A 43 -12.88 -2.10 3.61
C ALA A 43 -11.59 -2.17 4.43
N GLY A 44 -11.70 -1.98 5.74
CA GLY A 44 -10.58 -2.21 6.64
C GLY A 44 -10.79 -3.54 7.33
N VAL A 45 -9.80 -4.43 7.29
CA VAL A 45 -9.86 -5.69 8.04
C VAL A 45 -9.30 -5.42 9.43
N THR A 46 -10.08 -5.75 10.45
CA THR A 46 -9.76 -5.46 11.84
C THR A 46 -9.05 -6.64 12.50
N ALA A 47 -8.09 -6.35 13.38
CA ALA A 47 -7.62 -7.31 14.39
C ALA A 47 -8.65 -7.42 15.54
N ASP A 48 -8.37 -8.30 16.52
CA ASP A 48 -9.25 -8.56 17.67
C ASP A 48 -9.54 -7.32 18.53
N ASP A 49 -8.65 -6.32 18.48
CA ASP A 49 -8.78 -5.05 19.18
C ASP A 49 -9.64 -4.00 18.42
N GLY A 50 -10.24 -4.40 17.29
CA GLY A 50 -11.05 -3.54 16.43
C GLY A 50 -10.25 -2.57 15.56
N ARG A 51 -8.91 -2.59 15.63
CA ARG A 51 -8.05 -1.72 14.82
C ARG A 51 -7.72 -2.37 13.48
N PHE A 52 -7.59 -1.56 12.43
CA PHE A 52 -7.20 -2.05 11.11
C PHE A 52 -5.80 -2.67 11.13
N ARG A 53 -5.68 -3.84 10.49
CA ARG A 53 -4.41 -4.52 10.19
C ARG A 53 -4.01 -4.34 8.73
N GLU A 54 -5.00 -4.25 7.85
CA GLU A 54 -4.88 -4.12 6.40
C GLU A 54 -6.15 -3.44 5.83
N LEU A 55 -6.09 -3.05 4.57
CA LEU A 55 -7.26 -2.71 3.77
C LEU A 55 -7.42 -3.72 2.64
N GLU A 56 -8.67 -4.00 2.30
CA GLU A 56 -9.07 -4.66 1.07
C GLU A 56 -9.86 -3.65 0.23
N VAL A 57 -9.37 -3.40 -0.98
CA VAL A 57 -9.96 -2.48 -1.95
C VAL A 57 -10.41 -3.29 -3.15
N THR A 58 -11.66 -3.11 -3.57
CA THR A 58 -12.21 -3.71 -4.80
C THR A 58 -12.43 -2.61 -5.82
N PHE A 59 -11.96 -2.85 -7.04
CA PHE A 59 -12.18 -1.95 -8.17
C PHE A 59 -13.34 -2.42 -9.05
N ASP A 60 -14.01 -1.50 -9.74
CA ASP A 60 -14.82 -1.80 -10.92
C ASP A 60 -13.86 -2.07 -12.08
N PRO A 61 -13.72 -3.32 -12.56
CA PRO A 61 -12.78 -3.66 -13.62
C PRO A 61 -13.03 -2.88 -14.91
N ARG A 62 -14.27 -2.43 -15.17
CA ARG A 62 -14.62 -1.69 -16.38
C ARG A 62 -14.10 -0.25 -16.36
N ILE A 63 -14.02 0.36 -15.17
CA ILE A 63 -13.43 1.71 -15.02
C ILE A 63 -11.91 1.61 -15.05
N LEU A 64 -11.36 0.52 -14.52
CA LEU A 64 -9.92 0.23 -14.54
C LEU A 64 -9.44 -0.30 -15.92
N ASP A 65 -10.36 -0.53 -16.86
CA ASP A 65 -10.11 -1.07 -18.21
C ASP A 65 -9.45 -2.46 -18.24
N VAL A 66 -9.85 -3.34 -17.32
CA VAL A 66 -9.32 -4.70 -17.18
C VAL A 66 -10.38 -5.74 -17.55
N ASP A 67 -10.02 -6.70 -18.40
CA ASP A 67 -10.84 -7.88 -18.73
C ASP A 67 -10.79 -8.94 -17.60
N ALA A 68 -11.31 -8.57 -16.44
CA ALA A 68 -11.40 -9.43 -15.25
C ALA A 68 -12.81 -9.35 -14.64
N GLU A 69 -13.28 -10.46 -14.04
CA GLU A 69 -14.52 -10.46 -13.25
C GLU A 69 -14.34 -9.72 -11.91
N GLN A 70 -13.12 -9.75 -11.36
CA GLN A 70 -12.78 -9.12 -10.08
C GLN A 70 -11.38 -8.53 -10.16
N ALA A 71 -11.20 -7.34 -9.60
CA ALA A 71 -9.91 -6.69 -9.43
C ALA A 71 -9.80 -6.12 -8.01
N ASN A 72 -8.72 -6.42 -7.31
CA ASN A 72 -8.56 -6.07 -5.90
C ASN A 72 -7.17 -5.50 -5.62
N LEU A 73 -7.06 -4.72 -4.56
CA LEU A 73 -5.81 -4.22 -4.00
C LEU A 73 -5.82 -4.40 -2.48
N ARG A 74 -4.88 -5.22 -2.00
CA ARG A 74 -4.57 -5.35 -0.58
C ARG A 74 -3.56 -4.30 -0.18
N ILE A 75 -3.80 -3.61 0.94
CA ILE A 75 -2.89 -2.60 1.48
C ILE A 75 -2.53 -2.92 2.93
N GLU A 76 -1.25 -3.14 3.19
CA GLU A 76 -0.69 -3.24 4.54
C GLU A 76 0.22 -2.04 4.84
N TRP A 77 0.23 -1.61 6.11
CA TRP A 77 1.14 -0.59 6.60
C TRP A 77 1.73 -1.02 7.94
N ARG A 78 3.05 -0.99 8.06
CA ARG A 78 3.75 -1.13 9.34
C ARG A 78 4.46 0.20 9.61
N PRO A 79 3.97 0.99 10.58
CA PRO A 79 4.53 2.30 10.85
C PRO A 79 5.98 2.17 11.31
N ARG A 80 6.74 3.24 11.16
CA ARG A 80 8.13 3.26 11.57
C ARG A 80 8.31 2.81 13.03
N PRO A 81 9.30 1.94 13.32
CA PRO A 81 9.65 1.59 14.69
C PRO A 81 10.25 2.80 15.41
N ASP A 82 11.05 3.61 14.73
CA ASP A 82 11.54 4.90 15.20
C ASP A 82 11.74 5.93 14.05
N PRO A 83 11.95 7.23 14.32
CA PRO A 83 12.02 8.28 13.29
C PRO A 83 13.14 8.16 12.25
N SER A 84 14.18 7.36 12.50
CA SER A 84 15.33 7.17 11.61
C SER A 84 15.15 6.04 10.60
N GLU A 85 14.21 5.13 10.86
CA GLU A 85 13.88 4.02 9.97
C GLU A 85 12.76 4.40 8.98
N SER A 86 12.52 3.55 7.97
CA SER A 86 11.38 3.68 7.04
C SER A 86 10.18 2.87 7.53
N ALA A 87 8.97 3.32 7.19
CA ALA A 87 7.78 2.49 7.39
C ALA A 87 7.83 1.33 6.38
N TYR A 88 7.27 0.18 6.72
CA TYR A 88 7.07 -0.89 5.75
C TYR A 88 5.65 -0.85 5.20
N PHE A 89 5.50 -1.27 3.95
CA PHE A 89 4.20 -1.34 3.32
C PHE A 89 4.14 -2.47 2.30
N VAL A 90 2.91 -2.86 2.00
CA VAL A 90 2.57 -3.73 0.89
C VAL A 90 1.35 -3.11 0.20
N PHE A 91 1.44 -2.90 -1.10
CA PHE A 91 0.29 -2.63 -1.97
C PHE A 91 0.29 -3.71 -3.04
N HIS A 92 -0.64 -4.65 -2.95
CA HIS A 92 -0.65 -5.85 -3.78
C HIS A 92 -1.96 -5.95 -4.55
N TYR A 93 -1.88 -5.77 -5.87
CA TYR A 93 -2.97 -5.94 -6.80
C TYR A 93 -3.10 -7.42 -7.17
N TYR A 94 -4.33 -7.90 -7.27
CA TYR A 94 -4.63 -9.19 -7.84
C TYR A 94 -6.01 -9.19 -8.51
N ASP A 95 -6.16 -9.98 -9.57
CA ASP A 95 -7.42 -10.08 -10.31
C ASP A 95 -7.83 -11.54 -10.60
N SER A 96 -9.04 -11.72 -11.13
CA SER A 96 -9.59 -13.04 -11.45
C SER A 96 -8.94 -13.72 -12.66
N THR A 97 -8.13 -13.01 -13.44
CA THR A 97 -7.38 -13.59 -14.58
C THR A 97 -6.10 -14.28 -14.12
N GLY A 98 -5.66 -13.96 -12.89
CA GLY A 98 -4.43 -14.49 -12.30
C GLY A 98 -3.26 -13.52 -12.33
N ARG A 99 -3.45 -12.27 -12.80
CA ARG A 99 -2.46 -11.21 -12.61
C ARG A 99 -2.33 -10.96 -11.12
N ASP A 100 -1.09 -10.89 -10.65
CA ASP A 100 -0.79 -10.74 -9.23
C ASP A 100 0.55 -10.01 -9.10
N PHE A 101 0.49 -8.75 -8.69
CA PHE A 101 1.68 -7.90 -8.58
C PHE A 101 1.53 -6.85 -7.49
N GLY A 102 2.63 -6.42 -6.92
CA GLY A 102 2.61 -5.42 -5.87
C GLY A 102 3.90 -4.68 -5.68
N TRP A 103 3.78 -3.53 -5.03
CA TRP A 103 4.91 -2.74 -4.55
C TRP A 103 5.05 -2.87 -3.06
N HIS A 104 6.24 -3.27 -2.65
CA HIS A 104 6.56 -3.60 -1.30
C HIS A 104 7.69 -2.70 -0.82
N ARG A 105 7.70 -2.46 0.48
CA ARG A 105 8.87 -1.99 1.19
C ARG A 105 9.03 -2.88 2.42
N GLU A 106 9.83 -3.92 2.29
CA GLU A 106 10.18 -4.85 3.37
C GLU A 106 11.43 -5.66 2.98
N PRO A 107 12.14 -6.28 3.94
CA PRO A 107 13.27 -7.15 3.61
C PRO A 107 12.85 -8.30 2.70
N ASN A 108 13.60 -8.52 1.62
CA ASN A 108 13.34 -9.58 0.65
C ASN A 108 14.67 -10.20 0.19
N PRO A 109 14.82 -11.54 0.16
CA PRO A 109 16.08 -12.18 -0.20
C PRO A 109 16.45 -12.09 -1.69
N HIS A 110 15.52 -11.66 -2.55
CA HIS A 110 15.70 -11.59 -4.00
C HIS A 110 16.23 -10.23 -4.49
N VAL A 111 16.25 -9.21 -3.64
CA VAL A 111 16.71 -7.85 -3.97
C VAL A 111 17.53 -7.24 -2.84
N ASP A 112 18.49 -6.37 -3.18
CA ASP A 112 19.36 -5.70 -2.18
C ASP A 112 18.69 -4.51 -1.47
N ARG A 113 17.47 -4.12 -1.88
CA ARG A 113 16.73 -2.97 -1.35
C ARG A 113 15.42 -3.39 -0.70
N LEU A 114 14.91 -2.53 0.18
CA LEU A 114 13.59 -2.73 0.80
C LEU A 114 12.49 -2.54 -0.23
N GLU A 115 12.57 -1.49 -1.06
CA GLU A 115 11.61 -1.22 -2.11
C GLU A 115 11.75 -2.18 -3.29
N HIS A 116 10.69 -2.91 -3.58
CA HIS A 116 10.64 -3.83 -4.72
C HIS A 116 9.24 -3.99 -5.31
N VAL A 117 9.22 -4.41 -6.56
CA VAL A 117 8.06 -5.01 -7.21
C VAL A 117 8.16 -6.52 -7.00
N GLN A 118 7.04 -7.14 -6.64
CA GLN A 118 6.85 -8.58 -6.67
C GLN A 118 5.72 -8.87 -7.67
N GLU A 119 5.92 -9.76 -8.62
CA GLU A 119 4.94 -10.01 -9.69
C GLU A 119 4.96 -11.46 -10.16
N ARG A 120 3.80 -11.97 -10.57
CA ARG A 120 3.67 -13.17 -11.39
C ARG A 120 2.63 -12.95 -12.48
N ASP A 121 2.93 -13.44 -13.68
CA ASP A 121 2.07 -13.28 -14.86
C ASP A 121 0.94 -14.32 -14.94
N ALA A 122 1.06 -15.41 -14.17
CA ALA A 122 0.08 -16.49 -14.13
C ALA A 122 0.02 -17.14 -12.74
N PRO A 123 -1.11 -17.76 -12.36
CA PRO A 123 -1.27 -18.36 -11.03
C PRO A 123 -0.25 -19.44 -10.68
N ASP A 124 0.27 -20.15 -11.69
CA ASP A 124 1.25 -21.23 -11.57
C ASP A 124 2.70 -20.79 -11.81
N ALA A 125 2.91 -19.53 -12.21
CA ALA A 125 4.25 -18.97 -12.37
C ALA A 125 4.91 -18.66 -11.02
N GLU A 126 6.24 -18.71 -11.00
CA GLU A 126 7.02 -18.19 -9.88
C GLU A 126 6.97 -16.67 -9.84
N TYR A 127 7.16 -16.10 -8.65
CA TYR A 127 7.28 -14.65 -8.51
C TYR A 127 8.63 -14.16 -9.01
N GLU A 128 8.59 -13.11 -9.82
CA GLU A 128 9.72 -12.29 -10.18
C GLU A 128 9.82 -11.07 -9.25
N TYR A 129 11.04 -10.57 -9.07
CA TYR A 129 11.34 -9.48 -8.15
C TYR A 129 12.26 -8.46 -8.82
N GLU A 130 11.85 -7.21 -8.76
CA GLU A 130 12.64 -6.10 -9.28
C GLU A 130 12.75 -4.99 -8.25
N THR A 131 13.90 -4.30 -8.21
CA THR A 131 14.04 -3.15 -7.33
C THR A 131 13.12 -2.02 -7.77
N ALA A 132 12.37 -1.45 -6.82
CA ALA A 132 11.49 -0.31 -7.07
C ALA A 132 12.08 0.97 -6.48
N PHE A 133 11.60 2.12 -6.98
CA PHE A 133 11.94 3.42 -6.43
C PHE A 133 10.67 4.25 -6.18
N PHE A 134 10.67 4.95 -5.05
CA PHE A 134 9.61 5.86 -4.63
C PHE A 134 10.23 7.15 -4.12
N GLU A 135 9.80 8.28 -4.69
CA GLU A 135 10.26 9.60 -4.26
C GLU A 135 9.64 10.02 -2.93
N SER A 136 8.35 9.69 -2.73
CA SER A 136 7.64 10.06 -1.51
C SER A 136 7.78 9.03 -0.39
N GLN A 137 7.76 9.55 0.85
CA GLN A 137 7.69 8.77 2.08
C GLN A 137 6.34 8.98 2.79
N SER A 138 5.46 9.81 2.21
CA SER A 138 4.10 10.05 2.69
C SER A 138 3.21 8.86 2.29
N PRO A 139 2.46 8.25 3.21
CA PRO A 139 1.52 7.18 2.86
C PRO A 139 0.52 7.59 1.77
N VAL A 140 0.02 8.83 1.83
CA VAL A 140 -0.99 9.34 0.89
C VAL A 140 -0.40 9.54 -0.50
N ASP A 141 0.79 10.13 -0.61
CA ASP A 141 1.42 10.34 -1.91
C ASP A 141 1.85 9.01 -2.54
N LEU A 142 2.37 8.08 -1.71
CA LEU A 142 2.68 6.72 -2.14
C LEU A 142 1.43 6.01 -2.67
N CYS A 143 0.28 6.17 -1.99
CA CYS A 143 -0.98 5.61 -2.43
C CYS A 143 -1.37 6.12 -3.82
N TRP A 144 -1.25 7.42 -4.07
CA TRP A 144 -1.57 7.99 -5.38
C TRP A 144 -0.58 7.56 -6.47
N ASP A 145 0.72 7.53 -6.18
CA ASP A 145 1.74 7.01 -7.10
C ASP A 145 1.43 5.55 -7.48
N ILE A 146 1.16 4.69 -6.49
CA ILE A 146 0.87 3.27 -6.72
C ILE A 146 -0.43 3.07 -7.50
N LEU A 147 -1.51 3.80 -7.18
CA LEU A 147 -2.75 3.73 -7.97
C LEU A 147 -2.50 4.09 -9.44
N GLY A 148 -1.73 5.14 -9.71
CA GLY A 148 -1.34 5.51 -11.08
C GLY A 148 -0.44 4.47 -11.77
N ARG A 149 0.37 3.72 -11.01
CA ARG A 149 1.16 2.61 -11.56
C ARG A 149 0.31 1.37 -11.86
N ILE A 150 -0.73 1.11 -11.07
CA ILE A 150 -1.71 0.05 -11.37
C ILE A 150 -2.40 0.36 -12.69
N GLU A 151 -2.92 1.58 -12.88
CA GLU A 151 -3.57 2.00 -14.13
C GLU A 151 -2.66 1.88 -15.37
N GLN A 152 -1.34 1.99 -15.21
CA GLN A 152 -0.38 1.84 -16.31
C GLN A 152 -0.04 0.37 -16.62
N ARG A 153 -0.28 -0.55 -15.68
CA ARG A 153 0.18 -1.94 -15.77
C ARG A 153 -0.92 -2.92 -16.14
N VAL A 154 -2.17 -2.59 -15.84
CA VAL A 154 -3.34 -3.44 -16.10
C VAL A 154 -3.87 -3.33 -17.53
#